data_AF-A0A8S2CVC5-F1
#
_entry.id   AF-A0A8S2CVC5-F1
#
_cell.length_a   1.000
_cell.length_b   1.000
_cell.length_c   1.000
_cell.angle_alpha   90.00
_cell.angle_beta   90.00
_cell.angle_gamma   90.00
#
_symmetry.space_group_name_H-M   'P 1'
#
loop_
_entity.id
_entity.type
_entity.pdbx_description
1 polymer ?
#
loop_
_entity_poly.entity_id
_entity_poly.type
_entity_poly.pdbx_seq_one_letter_code
_entity_poly.pdbx_strand_id
1 'polypeptide(L)'
;MAQLSTDTDMLNRQCDELDSLGTFLSKLREQLLAMSMDAKITRIKLEKFTELLDSKVIECDQYKDIAKQFNQVVLKIKKDVDETQANLFNESKEWYQIKQKLAMATAGGKVTLNVGGEKYQTSIETLTREKDTFFTALFSRQWGLEKDEEGCVFIDRNGKLFGIILEYLRTGRLLLPNSEDSALRQSLMIEAEFYHLKTLHYLLSGKKEKMMET
;
A
#
# COMPACT_ATOMS: atom_id res chain seq x y z
N MET A 1 45.86 -103.12 18.74
CA MET A 1 46.37 -101.90 19.40
C MET A 1 46.61 -100.77 18.40
N ALA A 2 47.40 -100.97 17.34
CA ALA A 2 47.67 -99.90 16.34
C ALA A 2 46.42 -99.41 15.57
N GLN A 3 45.55 -100.32 15.08
CA GLN A 3 44.34 -99.97 14.32
C GLN A 3 43.34 -99.11 15.13
N LEU A 4 43.11 -99.48 16.40
CA LEU A 4 42.23 -98.71 17.31
C LEU A 4 42.75 -97.30 17.61
N SER A 5 44.08 -97.09 17.64
CA SER A 5 44.68 -95.76 17.81
C SER A 5 44.44 -94.87 16.59
N THR A 6 44.60 -95.43 15.39
CA THR A 6 44.39 -94.71 14.12
C THR A 6 42.92 -94.33 13.91
N ASP A 7 41.99 -95.20 14.29
CA ASP A 7 40.55 -94.91 14.24
C ASP A 7 40.15 -93.84 15.26
N THR A 8 40.79 -93.81 16.43
CA THR A 8 40.58 -92.77 17.45
C THR A 8 41.12 -91.41 16.99
N ASP A 9 42.29 -91.38 16.35
CA ASP A 9 42.85 -90.15 15.78
C ASP A 9 42.02 -89.61 14.61
N MET A 10 41.46 -90.51 13.79
CA MET A 10 40.56 -90.16 12.69
C MET A 10 39.25 -89.55 13.21
N LEU A 11 38.65 -90.17 14.22
CA LEU A 11 37.45 -89.66 14.88
C LEU A 11 37.70 -88.31 15.57
N ASN A 12 38.83 -88.14 16.25
CA ASN A 12 39.19 -86.85 16.87
C ASN A 12 39.36 -85.74 15.84
N ARG A 13 40.00 -86.01 14.68
CA ARG A 13 40.09 -85.03 13.58
C ARG A 13 38.73 -84.68 12.99
N GLN A 14 37.84 -85.66 12.84
CA GLN A 14 36.46 -85.41 12.39
C GLN A 14 35.68 -84.58 13.41
N CYS A 15 35.89 -84.81 14.71
CA CYS A 15 35.34 -83.98 15.77
C CYS A 15 35.88 -82.53 15.70
N ASP A 16 37.19 -82.36 15.53
CA ASP A 16 37.81 -81.03 15.38
C ASP A 16 37.28 -80.28 14.14
N GLU A 17 37.07 -80.99 13.03
CA GLU A 17 36.46 -80.43 11.81
C GLU A 17 34.99 -80.02 12.04
N LEU A 18 34.22 -80.83 12.77
CA LEU A 18 32.85 -80.52 13.13
C LEU A 18 32.76 -79.33 14.09
N ASP A 19 33.67 -79.21 15.06
CA ASP A 19 33.75 -78.07 15.96
C ASP A 19 34.15 -76.79 15.20
N SER A 20 35.12 -76.89 14.30
CA SER A 20 35.51 -75.80 13.40
C SER A 20 34.33 -75.34 12.53
N LEU A 21 33.59 -76.27 11.94
CA LEU A 21 32.37 -75.97 11.18
C LEU A 21 31.30 -75.32 12.07
N GLY A 22 31.12 -75.80 13.30
CA GLY A 22 30.21 -75.21 14.29
C GLY A 22 30.56 -73.75 14.61
N THR A 23 31.84 -73.45 14.84
CA THR A 23 32.30 -72.07 15.07
C THR A 23 32.11 -71.17 13.84
N PHE A 24 32.34 -71.69 12.63
CA PHE A 24 32.11 -70.95 11.38
C PHE A 24 30.62 -70.62 11.19
N LEU A 25 29.73 -71.59 11.38
CA LEU A 25 28.29 -71.40 11.27
C LEU A 25 27.77 -70.41 12.33
N SER A 26 28.32 -70.43 13.55
CA SER A 26 27.99 -69.45 14.59
C SER A 26 28.37 -68.03 14.17
N LYS A 27 29.60 -67.84 13.64
CA LYS A 27 30.04 -66.53 13.14
C LYS A 27 29.20 -66.03 11.97
N LEU A 28 28.85 -66.93 11.04
CA LEU A 28 28.02 -66.58 9.89
C LEU A 28 26.60 -66.18 10.33
N ARG A 29 26.04 -66.87 11.33
CA ARG A 29 24.75 -66.50 11.95
C ARG A 29 24.81 -65.13 12.61
N GLU A 30 25.87 -64.83 13.37
CA GLU A 30 26.07 -63.52 14.00
C GLU A 30 26.18 -62.40 12.96
N GLN A 31 26.95 -62.60 11.90
CA GLN A 31 27.06 -61.64 10.79
C GLN A 31 25.72 -61.42 10.09
N LEU A 32 24.97 -62.49 9.79
CA LEU A 32 23.66 -62.39 9.16
C LEU A 32 22.65 -61.65 10.05
N LEU A 33 22.70 -61.88 11.37
CA LEU A 33 21.88 -61.15 12.34
C LEU A 33 22.21 -59.66 12.39
N ALA A 34 23.50 -59.30 12.40
CA ALA A 34 23.95 -57.91 12.36
C ALA A 34 23.47 -57.20 11.08
N MET A 35 23.64 -57.83 9.91
CA MET A 35 23.15 -57.31 8.64
C MET A 35 21.63 -57.13 8.63
N SER A 36 20.89 -58.07 9.22
CA SER A 36 19.43 -57.97 9.36
C SER A 36 19.01 -56.80 10.26
N MET A 37 19.74 -56.55 11.36
CA MET A 37 19.49 -55.41 12.23
C MET A 37 19.80 -54.07 11.54
N ASP A 38 20.92 -53.95 10.84
CA ASP A 38 21.29 -52.73 10.12
C ASP A 38 20.27 -52.39 9.02
N ALA A 39 19.76 -53.40 8.31
CA ALA A 39 18.70 -53.21 7.32
C ALA A 39 17.41 -52.68 7.96
N LYS A 40 17.02 -53.20 9.14
CA LYS A 40 15.85 -52.71 9.89
C LYS A 40 16.05 -51.27 10.38
N ILE A 41 17.23 -50.95 10.93
CA ILE A 41 17.55 -49.60 11.39
C ILE A 41 17.50 -48.61 10.23
N THR A 42 18.08 -48.97 9.08
CA THR A 42 18.08 -48.14 7.87
C THR A 42 16.65 -47.90 7.37
N ARG A 43 15.81 -48.94 7.37
CA ARG A 43 14.40 -48.82 7.02
C ARG A 43 13.66 -47.84 7.93
N ILE A 44 13.82 -47.94 9.24
CA ILE A 44 13.18 -47.02 10.20
C ILE A 44 13.66 -45.59 9.98
N LYS A 45 14.95 -45.37 9.71
CA LYS A 45 15.48 -44.04 9.39
C LYS A 45 14.87 -43.46 8.12
N LEU A 46 14.71 -44.28 7.08
CA LEU A 46 14.09 -43.89 5.81
C LEU A 46 12.60 -43.56 5.99
N GLU A 47 11.86 -44.36 6.76
CA GLU A 47 10.45 -44.11 7.07
C GLU A 47 10.28 -42.74 7.78
N LYS A 48 11.08 -42.48 8.83
CA LYS A 48 11.08 -41.17 9.52
C LYS A 48 11.46 -39.99 8.61
N PHE A 49 12.43 -40.19 7.71
CA PHE A 49 12.83 -39.14 6.77
C PHE A 49 11.73 -38.87 5.74
N THR A 50 11.00 -39.91 5.31
CA THR A 50 9.85 -39.78 4.40
C THR A 50 8.73 -38.97 5.07
N GLU A 51 8.39 -39.28 6.32
CA GLU A 51 7.41 -38.51 7.10
C GLU A 51 7.81 -37.02 7.25
N LEU A 52 9.10 -36.75 7.44
CA LEU A 52 9.61 -35.38 7.52
C LEU A 52 9.50 -34.65 6.17
N LEU A 53 9.79 -35.33 5.07
CA LEU A 53 9.64 -34.76 3.72
C LEU A 53 8.17 -34.45 3.41
N ASP A 54 7.26 -35.36 3.71
CA ASP A 54 5.82 -35.15 3.49
C ASP A 54 5.31 -33.92 4.27
N SER A 55 5.73 -33.79 5.52
CA SER A 55 5.42 -32.61 6.35
C SER A 55 5.93 -31.31 5.71
N LYS A 56 7.16 -31.30 5.19
CA LYS A 56 7.74 -30.12 4.54
C LYS A 56 7.11 -29.78 3.20
N VAL A 57 6.68 -30.77 2.42
CA VAL A 57 5.93 -30.55 1.18
C VAL A 57 4.61 -29.83 1.46
N ILE A 58 3.89 -30.23 2.51
CA ILE A 58 2.63 -29.56 2.92
C ILE A 58 2.88 -28.09 3.30
N GLU A 59 3.94 -27.82 4.06
CA GLU A 59 4.32 -26.45 4.43
C GLU A 59 4.63 -25.60 3.18
N CYS A 60 5.34 -26.16 2.19
CA CYS A 60 5.58 -25.50 0.91
C CYS A 60 4.30 -25.19 0.12
N ASP A 61 3.30 -26.06 0.17
CA ASP A 61 2.02 -25.80 -0.51
C ASP A 61 1.23 -24.66 0.16
N GLN A 62 1.28 -24.55 1.49
CA GLN A 62 0.69 -23.39 2.20
C GLN A 62 1.32 -22.07 1.73
N TYR A 63 2.65 -22.04 1.55
CA TYR A 63 3.34 -20.85 1.04
C TYR A 63 2.91 -20.47 -0.39
N LYS A 64 2.56 -21.45 -1.25
CA LYS A 64 2.04 -21.15 -2.59
C LYS A 64 0.69 -20.46 -2.53
N ASP A 65 -0.20 -20.86 -1.63
CA ASP A 65 -1.51 -20.24 -1.51
C ASP A 65 -1.43 -18.82 -0.96
N ILE A 66 -0.53 -18.57 0.00
CA ILE A 66 -0.21 -17.22 0.47
C ILE A 66 0.32 -16.37 -0.69
N ALA A 67 1.23 -16.90 -1.50
CA ALA A 67 1.77 -16.20 -2.67
C ALA A 67 0.69 -15.86 -3.71
N LYS A 68 -0.27 -16.77 -3.94
CA LYS A 68 -1.43 -16.50 -4.82
C LYS A 68 -2.30 -15.38 -4.27
N GLN A 69 -2.62 -15.40 -2.98
CA GLN A 69 -3.42 -14.34 -2.34
C GLN A 69 -2.71 -12.99 -2.42
N PHE A 70 -1.40 -12.95 -2.14
CA PHE A 70 -0.60 -11.74 -2.27
C PHE A 70 -0.62 -11.20 -3.70
N ASN A 71 -0.41 -12.06 -4.71
CA ASN A 71 -0.48 -11.66 -6.11
C ASN A 71 -1.86 -11.12 -6.51
N GLN A 72 -2.97 -11.70 -6.00
CA GLN A 72 -4.31 -11.18 -6.24
C GLN A 72 -4.47 -9.75 -5.68
N VAL A 73 -3.98 -9.51 -4.46
CA VAL A 73 -3.99 -8.17 -3.84
C VAL A 73 -3.16 -7.19 -4.67
N VAL A 74 -1.94 -7.57 -5.09
CA VAL A 74 -1.08 -6.74 -5.94
C VAL A 74 -1.77 -6.37 -7.25
N LEU A 75 -2.42 -7.33 -7.91
CA LEU A 75 -3.15 -7.07 -9.15
C LEU A 75 -4.33 -6.12 -8.95
N LYS A 76 -5.05 -6.26 -7.83
CA LYS A 76 -6.14 -5.34 -7.48
C LYS A 76 -5.62 -3.92 -7.25
N ILE A 77 -4.59 -3.77 -6.42
CA ILE A 77 -3.96 -2.47 -6.14
C ILE A 77 -3.47 -1.84 -7.45
N LYS A 78 -2.81 -2.61 -8.31
CA LYS A 78 -2.32 -2.12 -9.60
C LYS A 78 -3.47 -1.56 -10.45
N LYS A 79 -4.59 -2.29 -10.54
CA LYS A 79 -5.77 -1.84 -11.26
C LYS A 79 -6.34 -0.54 -10.67
N ASP A 80 -6.48 -0.46 -9.35
CA ASP A 80 -7.01 0.73 -8.67
C ASP A 80 -6.09 1.96 -8.90
N VAL A 81 -4.77 1.75 -8.93
CA VAL A 81 -3.78 2.79 -9.26
C VAL A 81 -3.93 3.25 -10.71
N ASP A 82 -4.01 2.33 -11.66
CA ASP A 82 -4.15 2.64 -13.08
C ASP A 82 -5.47 3.41 -13.36
N GLU A 83 -6.57 3.00 -12.73
CA GLU A 83 -7.86 3.70 -12.81
C GLU A 83 -7.80 5.10 -12.21
N THR A 84 -7.17 5.24 -11.04
CA THR A 84 -6.99 6.55 -10.39
C THR A 84 -6.15 7.48 -11.25
N GLN A 85 -5.08 6.97 -11.87
CA GLN A 85 -4.22 7.75 -12.75
C GLN A 85 -4.97 8.22 -14.01
N ALA A 86 -5.80 7.36 -14.61
CA ALA A 86 -6.63 7.72 -15.75
C ALA A 86 -7.67 8.78 -15.39
N ASN A 87 -8.32 8.66 -14.23
CA ASN A 87 -9.30 9.64 -13.74
C ASN A 87 -8.66 11.00 -13.51
N LEU A 88 -7.53 11.06 -12.81
CA LEU A 88 -6.78 12.30 -12.58
C LEU A 88 -6.37 12.99 -13.89
N PHE A 89 -5.94 12.21 -14.89
CA PHE A 89 -5.58 12.76 -16.20
C PHE A 89 -6.80 13.38 -16.91
N ASN A 90 -7.94 12.70 -16.90
CA ASN A 90 -9.17 13.19 -17.51
C ASN A 90 -9.69 14.45 -16.80
N GLU A 91 -9.76 14.45 -15.47
CA GLU A 91 -10.16 15.61 -14.66
C GLU A 91 -9.24 16.80 -14.87
N SER A 92 -7.94 16.57 -15.07
CA SER A 92 -6.98 17.62 -15.40
C SER A 92 -7.31 18.24 -16.76
N LYS A 93 -7.56 17.42 -17.78
CA LYS A 93 -7.91 17.88 -19.13
C LYS A 93 -9.21 18.67 -19.15
N GLU A 94 -10.27 18.17 -18.51
CA GLU A 94 -11.55 18.87 -18.39
C GLU A 94 -11.39 20.21 -17.68
N TRP A 95 -10.59 20.24 -16.62
CA TRP A 95 -10.29 21.47 -15.90
C TRP A 95 -9.59 22.54 -16.76
N TYR A 96 -8.60 22.14 -17.57
CA TYR A 96 -7.97 23.07 -18.51
C TYR A 96 -8.96 23.63 -19.52
N GLN A 97 -9.89 22.81 -20.02
CA GLN A 97 -10.94 23.27 -20.94
C GLN A 97 -11.91 24.24 -20.26
N ILE A 98 -12.30 23.97 -19.01
CA ILE A 98 -13.10 24.91 -18.21
C ILE A 98 -12.35 26.23 -18.08
N LYS A 99 -11.08 26.21 -17.64
CA LYS A 99 -10.27 27.44 -17.52
C LYS A 99 -10.20 28.24 -18.82
N GLN A 100 -10.02 27.58 -19.96
CA GLN A 100 -10.02 28.25 -21.26
C GLN A 100 -11.37 28.90 -21.57
N LYS A 101 -12.48 28.16 -21.41
CA LYS A 101 -13.83 28.70 -21.62
C LYS A 101 -14.09 29.91 -20.70
N LEU A 102 -13.66 29.84 -19.44
CA LEU A 102 -13.81 30.93 -18.49
C LEU A 102 -12.99 32.16 -18.88
N ALA A 103 -11.77 31.97 -19.37
CA ALA A 103 -10.92 33.07 -19.83
C ALA A 103 -11.49 33.77 -21.08
N MET A 104 -12.07 33.02 -22.02
CA MET A 104 -12.54 33.56 -23.29
C MET A 104 -13.75 34.48 -23.17
N ALA A 105 -14.65 34.22 -22.24
CA ALA A 105 -15.91 34.95 -22.24
C ALA A 105 -15.87 36.19 -21.30
N THR A 106 -14.77 36.42 -20.56
CA THR A 106 -14.58 37.66 -19.77
C THR A 106 -13.71 38.64 -20.53
N ALA A 107 -13.92 39.95 -20.31
CA ALA A 107 -13.13 41.02 -20.92
C ALA A 107 -11.67 40.99 -20.39
N GLY A 108 -10.84 40.11 -20.97
CA GLY A 108 -9.43 39.92 -20.60
C GLY A 108 -9.20 39.07 -19.35
N GLY A 109 -10.10 38.13 -19.02
CA GLY A 109 -9.90 37.22 -17.87
C GLY A 109 -10.17 37.84 -16.50
N LYS A 110 -10.70 39.07 -16.45
CA LYS A 110 -10.94 39.83 -15.21
C LYS A 110 -12.41 39.81 -14.80
N VAL A 111 -12.65 39.89 -13.50
CA VAL A 111 -13.97 39.97 -12.87
C VAL A 111 -13.94 40.97 -11.71
N THR A 112 -15.07 41.64 -11.50
CA THR A 112 -15.30 42.51 -10.35
C THR A 112 -16.31 41.85 -9.42
N LEU A 113 -15.96 41.72 -8.14
CA LEU A 113 -16.78 41.16 -7.08
C LEU A 113 -17.16 42.26 -6.10
N ASN A 114 -18.40 42.28 -5.65
CA ASN A 114 -18.86 43.10 -4.53
C ASN A 114 -19.14 42.19 -3.34
N VAL A 115 -18.27 42.17 -2.34
CA VAL A 115 -18.34 41.26 -1.19
C VAL A 115 -18.78 42.03 0.05
N GLY A 116 -20.07 41.94 0.39
CA GLY A 116 -20.65 42.67 1.54
C GLY A 116 -20.47 44.19 1.46
N GLY A 117 -20.41 44.76 0.26
CA GLY A 117 -20.19 46.19 0.01
C GLY A 117 -18.77 46.56 -0.42
N GLU A 118 -17.79 45.68 -0.23
CA GLU A 118 -16.39 45.90 -0.63
C GLU A 118 -16.15 45.42 -2.07
N LYS A 119 -15.66 46.31 -2.94
CA LYS A 119 -15.41 45.99 -4.36
C LYS A 119 -13.97 45.47 -4.56
N TYR A 120 -13.85 44.29 -5.18
CA TYR A 120 -12.60 43.64 -5.54
C TYR A 120 -12.52 43.38 -7.03
N GLN A 121 -11.42 43.76 -7.66
CA GLN A 121 -11.12 43.37 -9.04
C GLN A 121 -9.99 42.33 -9.06
N THR A 122 -10.21 41.23 -9.77
CA THR A 122 -9.23 40.13 -9.85
C THR A 122 -9.36 39.34 -11.16
N SER A 123 -8.46 38.38 -11.40
CA SER A 123 -8.56 37.45 -12.51
C SER A 123 -9.34 36.19 -12.14
N ILE A 124 -10.00 35.59 -13.12
CA ILE A 124 -10.60 34.26 -12.98
C ILE A 124 -9.53 33.24 -12.59
N GLU A 125 -8.32 33.36 -13.15
CA GLU A 125 -7.21 32.48 -12.81
C GLU A 125 -6.90 32.48 -11.31
N THR A 126 -6.95 33.65 -10.66
CA THR A 126 -6.77 33.77 -9.21
C THR A 126 -7.88 33.03 -8.46
N LEU A 127 -9.14 33.27 -8.83
CA LEU A 127 -10.30 32.66 -8.16
C LEU A 127 -10.42 31.15 -8.43
N THR A 128 -9.81 30.67 -9.51
CA THR A 128 -9.76 29.26 -9.92
C THR A 128 -8.38 28.64 -9.70
N ARG A 129 -7.63 29.13 -8.70
CA ARG A 129 -6.38 28.49 -8.29
C ARG A 129 -6.61 27.10 -7.71
N GLU A 130 -7.65 26.95 -6.91
CA GLU A 130 -8.13 25.68 -6.36
C GLU A 130 -9.35 25.17 -7.13
N LYS A 131 -9.45 23.85 -7.29
CA LYS A 131 -10.63 23.17 -7.86
C LYS A 131 -11.70 22.97 -6.79
N ASP A 132 -12.94 22.73 -7.24
CA ASP A 132 -14.08 22.37 -6.38
C ASP A 132 -14.39 23.39 -5.27
N THR A 133 -14.13 24.67 -5.55
CA THR A 133 -14.43 25.80 -4.67
C THR A 133 -15.74 26.48 -5.07
N PHE A 134 -16.24 27.33 -4.18
CA PHE A 134 -17.36 28.24 -4.47
C PHE A 134 -17.16 28.98 -5.80
N PHE A 135 -15.96 29.52 -6.05
CA PHE A 135 -15.68 30.27 -7.28
C PHE A 135 -15.72 29.39 -8.53
N THR A 136 -15.20 28.16 -8.45
CA THR A 136 -15.27 27.24 -9.60
C THR A 136 -16.72 26.84 -9.91
N ALA A 137 -17.56 26.68 -8.89
CA ALA A 137 -18.99 26.44 -9.06
C ALA A 137 -19.72 27.66 -9.63
N LEU A 138 -19.38 28.86 -9.11
CA LEU A 138 -19.91 30.15 -9.56
C LEU A 138 -19.64 30.37 -11.06
N PHE A 139 -18.42 30.11 -11.51
CA PHE A 139 -18.06 30.30 -12.92
C PHE A 139 -18.52 29.16 -13.84
N SER A 140 -18.67 27.93 -13.35
CA SER A 140 -19.14 26.79 -14.17
C SER A 140 -20.65 26.80 -14.41
N ARG A 141 -21.46 27.22 -13.43
CA ARG A 141 -22.93 27.23 -13.54
C ARG A 141 -23.48 28.50 -14.17
N GLN A 142 -22.69 29.56 -14.23
CA GLN A 142 -23.25 30.90 -14.11
C GLN A 142 -22.44 31.98 -14.86
N TRP A 143 -22.18 31.71 -16.13
CA TRP A 143 -22.04 32.79 -17.11
C TRP A 143 -23.30 33.69 -17.17
N GLY A 144 -24.42 33.27 -16.56
CA GLY A 144 -25.65 34.04 -16.34
C GLY A 144 -25.92 34.45 -14.90
N LEU A 145 -24.90 34.73 -14.07
CA LEU A 145 -25.14 35.49 -12.83
C LEU A 145 -25.77 36.83 -13.15
N GLU A 146 -26.79 37.21 -12.38
CA GLU A 146 -27.26 38.59 -12.30
C GLU A 146 -26.10 39.44 -11.79
N LYS A 147 -25.41 40.06 -12.75
CA LYS A 147 -24.52 41.17 -12.46
C LYS A 147 -25.41 42.37 -12.15
N ASP A 148 -24.96 43.19 -11.21
CA ASP A 148 -25.60 44.50 -11.04
C ASP A 148 -25.42 45.38 -12.30
N GLU A 149 -26.04 46.55 -12.30
CA GLU A 149 -25.95 47.53 -13.40
C GLU A 149 -24.49 47.93 -13.72
N GLU A 150 -23.56 47.71 -12.79
CA GLU A 150 -22.12 47.99 -12.93
C GLU A 150 -21.31 46.75 -13.40
N GLY A 151 -21.96 45.60 -13.61
CA GLY A 151 -21.30 44.38 -14.05
C GLY A 151 -20.61 43.59 -12.92
N CYS A 152 -20.84 43.93 -11.65
CA CYS A 152 -20.23 43.28 -10.49
C CYS A 152 -21.03 42.06 -10.03
N VAL A 153 -20.32 41.02 -9.58
CA VAL A 153 -20.93 39.84 -8.93
C VAL A 153 -21.03 40.09 -7.44
N PHE A 154 -22.25 40.13 -6.90
CA PHE A 154 -22.46 40.33 -5.47
C PHE A 154 -22.30 39.02 -4.68
N ILE A 155 -21.61 39.09 -3.55
CA ILE A 155 -21.40 38.01 -2.60
C ILE A 155 -21.74 38.56 -1.20
N ASP A 156 -22.77 38.01 -0.58
CA ASP A 156 -23.23 38.46 0.74
C ASP A 156 -22.37 37.88 1.87
N ARG A 157 -21.10 38.32 1.94
CA ARG A 157 -20.09 37.86 2.91
C ARG A 157 -19.22 39.01 3.41
N ASN A 158 -18.35 38.72 4.38
CA ASN A 158 -17.46 39.73 4.95
C ASN A 158 -16.33 40.11 3.97
N GLY A 159 -16.44 41.30 3.36
CA GLY A 159 -15.45 41.81 2.43
C GLY A 159 -14.02 41.92 2.98
N LYS A 160 -13.85 42.38 4.23
CA LYS A 160 -12.52 42.54 4.83
C LYS A 160 -11.77 41.22 4.97
N LEU A 161 -12.46 40.16 5.39
CA LEU A 161 -11.89 38.81 5.46
C LEU A 161 -11.63 38.25 4.06
N PHE A 162 -12.50 38.55 3.10
CA PHE A 162 -12.30 38.17 1.71
C PHE A 162 -11.02 38.78 1.11
N GLY A 163 -10.62 39.99 1.51
CA GLY A 163 -9.33 40.56 1.11
C GLY A 163 -8.13 39.66 1.45
N ILE A 164 -8.12 39.04 2.63
CA ILE A 164 -7.07 38.09 3.05
C ILE A 164 -7.16 36.79 2.23
N ILE A 165 -8.37 36.29 1.99
CA ILE A 165 -8.61 35.10 1.17
C ILE A 165 -8.14 35.33 -0.27
N LEU A 166 -8.40 36.51 -0.82
CA LEU A 166 -7.98 36.87 -2.16
C LEU A 166 -6.46 36.94 -2.27
N GLU A 167 -5.78 37.46 -1.25
CA GLU A 167 -4.31 37.47 -1.21
C GLU A 167 -3.72 36.06 -1.09
N TYR A 168 -4.37 35.19 -0.32
CA TYR A 168 -4.05 33.77 -0.30
C TYR A 168 -4.21 33.14 -1.69
N LEU A 169 -5.30 33.41 -2.40
CA LEU A 169 -5.51 32.89 -3.76
C LEU A 169 -4.47 33.43 -4.76
N ARG A 170 -3.98 34.67 -4.58
CA ARG A 170 -2.91 35.24 -5.43
C ARG A 170 -1.54 34.64 -5.17
N THR A 171 -1.17 34.46 -3.91
CA THR A 171 0.20 34.05 -3.54
C THR A 171 0.34 32.55 -3.28
N GLY A 172 -0.73 31.89 -2.84
CA GLY A 172 -0.76 30.52 -2.33
C GLY A 172 -0.22 30.40 -0.91
N ARG A 173 0.01 31.52 -0.22
CA ARG A 173 0.55 31.58 1.13
C ARG A 173 -0.45 32.26 2.05
N LEU A 174 -0.66 31.68 3.23
CA LEU A 174 -1.47 32.30 4.28
C LEU A 174 -0.66 33.41 4.95
N LEU A 175 -0.97 34.66 4.63
CA LEU A 175 -0.34 35.85 5.22
C LEU A 175 -1.32 36.49 6.21
N LEU A 176 -1.09 36.26 7.51
CA LEU A 176 -1.86 36.89 8.57
C LEU A 176 -1.10 38.09 9.14
N PRO A 177 -1.76 39.25 9.34
CA PRO A 177 -1.12 40.41 9.98
C PRO A 177 -0.59 40.10 11.38
N ASN A 178 -1.28 39.25 12.12
CA ASN A 178 -0.84 38.72 13.40
C ASN A 178 -1.09 37.21 13.45
N SER A 179 -0.01 36.43 13.54
CA SER A 179 -0.08 34.97 13.63
C SER A 179 -0.52 34.45 14.99
N GLU A 180 -0.87 35.30 15.96
CA GLU A 180 -1.41 34.87 17.26
C GLU A 180 -2.89 35.23 17.44
N ASP A 181 -3.49 35.94 16.48
CA ASP A 181 -4.89 36.33 16.53
C ASP A 181 -5.81 35.12 16.27
N SER A 182 -6.26 34.49 17.36
CA SER A 182 -7.16 33.34 17.33
C SER A 182 -8.54 33.70 16.77
N ALA A 183 -9.05 34.89 17.07
CA ALA A 183 -10.37 35.34 16.62
C ALA A 183 -10.40 35.58 15.11
N LEU A 184 -9.34 36.20 14.56
CA LEU A 184 -9.17 36.36 13.12
C LEU A 184 -9.08 35.00 12.42
N ARG A 185 -8.31 34.05 12.96
CA ARG A 185 -8.23 32.70 12.40
C ARG A 185 -9.57 32.00 12.35
N GLN A 186 -10.32 32.03 13.45
CA GLN A 186 -11.64 31.40 13.51
C GLN A 186 -12.60 32.03 12.49
N SER A 187 -12.58 33.35 12.36
CA SER A 187 -13.38 34.06 11.36
C SER A 187 -12.99 33.69 9.93
N LEU A 188 -11.68 33.57 9.65
CA LEU A 188 -11.17 33.12 8.36
C LEU A 188 -11.49 31.66 8.08
N MET A 189 -11.55 30.79 9.09
CA MET A 189 -11.97 29.39 8.92
C MET A 189 -13.43 29.31 8.44
N ILE A 190 -14.32 30.11 9.03
CA ILE A 190 -15.73 30.19 8.62
C ILE A 190 -15.85 30.65 7.17
N GLU A 191 -15.09 31.67 6.76
CA GLU A 191 -15.08 32.10 5.36
C GLU A 191 -14.46 31.05 4.44
N ALA A 192 -13.36 30.40 4.84
CA ALA A 192 -12.73 29.33 4.06
C ALA A 192 -13.69 28.14 3.86
N GLU A 193 -14.51 27.82 4.85
CA GLU A 193 -15.57 26.82 4.75
C GLU A 193 -16.66 27.27 3.77
N PHE A 194 -17.13 28.52 3.86
CA PHE A 194 -18.11 29.09 2.93
C PHE A 194 -17.64 29.05 1.47
N TYR A 195 -16.39 29.47 1.22
CA TYR A 195 -15.82 29.44 -0.14
C TYR A 195 -15.36 28.05 -0.57
N HIS A 196 -15.51 27.03 0.27
CA HIS A 196 -15.03 25.66 0.07
C HIS A 196 -13.51 25.58 -0.24
N LEU A 197 -12.71 26.44 0.39
CA LEU A 197 -11.25 26.47 0.28
C LEU A 197 -10.63 25.49 1.30
N LYS A 198 -10.66 24.19 0.96
CA LYS A 198 -10.21 23.10 1.84
C LYS A 198 -8.75 23.27 2.30
N THR A 199 -7.88 23.69 1.38
CA THR A 199 -6.46 23.91 1.66
C THR A 199 -6.27 25.04 2.67
N LEU A 200 -6.94 26.17 2.46
CA LEU A 200 -6.91 27.31 3.37
C LEU A 200 -7.45 26.94 4.75
N HIS A 201 -8.59 26.24 4.80
CA HIS A 201 -9.19 25.77 6.05
C HIS A 201 -8.23 24.86 6.82
N TYR A 202 -7.54 23.95 6.13
CA TYR A 202 -6.51 23.10 6.73
C TYR A 202 -5.35 23.92 7.31
N LEU A 203 -4.80 24.88 6.56
CA LEU A 203 -3.72 25.75 7.01
C LEU A 203 -4.11 26.57 8.24
N LEU A 204 -5.35 27.05 8.31
CA LEU A 204 -5.88 27.80 9.45
C LEU A 204 -6.08 26.92 10.69
N SER A 205 -6.37 25.63 10.51
CA SER A 205 -6.58 24.67 11.61
C SER A 205 -5.32 24.31 12.40
N GLY A 206 -4.13 24.68 11.90
CA GLY A 206 -2.86 24.43 12.59
C GLY A 206 -2.43 22.97 12.67
N LYS A 207 -3.12 22.05 12.00
CA LYS A 207 -2.68 20.66 11.87
C LYS A 207 -1.45 20.61 10.95
N LYS A 208 -0.27 20.39 11.51
CA LYS A 208 0.92 20.01 10.72
C LYS A 208 0.75 18.55 10.27
N GLU A 209 1.04 18.27 9.00
CA GLU A 209 1.09 16.91 8.46
C GLU A 209 2.06 16.04 9.28
N LYS A 210 1.52 15.03 9.97
CA LYS A 210 2.23 13.76 10.19
C LYS A 210 1.92 12.88 8.98
N MET A 211 2.49 13.19 7.82
CA MET A 211 2.49 12.29 6.66
C MET A 211 3.76 12.51 5.86
N MET A 212 4.84 11.86 6.31
CA MET A 212 5.90 11.26 5.49
C MET A 212 6.88 10.62 6.48
N GLU A 213 6.46 9.51 7.09
CA GLU A 213 7.37 8.55 7.74
C GLU A 213 6.56 7.27 7.95
N THR A 214 6.60 6.39 6.95
CA THR A 214 6.40 4.95 7.13
C THR A 214 7.26 4.25 6.10
#